data_AF-A0A2D8GDS1-F1
#
_entry.id   AF-A0A2D8GDS1-F1
#
_cell.length_a   1.000
_cell.length_b   1.000
_cell.length_c   1.000
_cell.angle_alpha   90.00
_cell.angle_beta   90.00
_cell.angle_gamma   90.00
#
_symmetry.space_group_name_H-M   'P 1'
#
loop_
_entity.id
_entity.type
_entity.pdbx_description
1 polymer ?
#
loop_
_entity_poly.entity_id
_entity_poly.type
_entity_poly.pdbx_seq_one_letter_code
_entity_poly.pdbx_strand_id
1 'polypeptide(L)'
;MHVDDDRREIVMYLHGLEALGDQRTRVAVSTDGIHFRATPETHGPSYFRCFRHDGWWYALAMPGRFFRSRDGRTGFEEGLTLFGPDMRHSAVRVVEGATGAELEVFWTRVGDAPERILRSRVSIAGPWERWCEIGEPVEVLRPEHAHEGADEPCVPSIRGAVDEPVNQLRDPCLFCDPDDGTWWLFYAVAGESGIAVAHL
;
A
#
# COMPACT_ATOMS: atom_id res chain seq x y z
N MET A 1 6.48 5.97 -2.16
CA MET A 1 7.57 6.95 -2.34
C MET A 1 7.18 8.18 -1.57
N HIS A 2 8.13 8.85 -0.91
CA HIS A 2 7.87 10.05 -0.12
C HIS A 2 8.91 11.12 -0.48
N VAL A 3 8.49 12.37 -0.46
CA VAL A 3 9.39 13.51 -0.53
C VAL A 3 9.72 13.92 0.91
N ASP A 4 11.01 14.02 1.22
CA ASP A 4 11.55 14.56 2.47
C ASP A 4 12.06 15.98 2.15
N ASP A 5 11.19 16.97 2.37
CA ASP A 5 11.47 18.37 2.03
C ASP A 5 12.64 18.95 2.84
N ASP A 6 12.77 18.55 4.10
CA ASP A 6 13.84 19.01 5.00
C ASP A 6 15.22 18.59 4.47
N ARG A 7 15.32 17.35 3.97
CA ARG A 7 16.56 16.81 3.39
C ARG A 7 16.68 17.03 1.88
N ARG A 8 15.62 17.48 1.22
CA ARG A 8 15.51 17.59 -0.25
C ARG A 8 15.82 16.26 -0.93
N GLU A 9 15.22 15.20 -0.41
CA GLU A 9 15.43 13.83 -0.88
C GLU A 9 14.10 13.15 -1.18
N ILE A 10 14.14 12.22 -2.12
CA ILE A 10 13.07 11.27 -2.39
C ILE A 10 13.42 9.96 -1.71
N VAL A 11 12.52 9.46 -0.88
CA VAL A 11 12.62 8.20 -0.16
C VAL A 11 11.72 7.16 -0.83
N MET A 12 12.32 6.07 -1.30
CA MET A 12 11.65 4.94 -1.93
C MET A 12 11.75 3.72 -1.01
N TYR A 13 10.60 3.17 -0.64
CA TYR A 13 10.53 1.82 -0.07
C TYR A 13 10.36 0.85 -1.23
N LEU A 14 11.31 -0.06 -1.40
CA LEU A 14 11.30 -1.08 -2.44
C LEU A 14 11.42 -2.46 -1.78
N HIS A 15 10.91 -3.49 -2.44
CA HIS A 15 11.17 -4.86 -2.02
C HIS A 15 11.83 -5.64 -3.15
N GLY A 16 12.63 -6.63 -2.76
CA GLY A 16 13.35 -7.50 -3.69
C GLY A 16 13.52 -8.88 -3.07
N LEU A 17 13.90 -9.84 -3.91
CA LEU A 17 14.22 -11.21 -3.47
C LEU A 17 15.57 -11.22 -2.75
N GLU A 18 15.56 -11.58 -1.46
CA GLU A 18 16.79 -11.92 -0.72
C GLU A 18 17.14 -13.40 -0.91
N ALA A 19 16.12 -14.25 -1.06
CA ALA A 19 16.22 -15.65 -1.43
C ALA A 19 14.94 -16.09 -2.18
N LEU A 20 14.90 -17.34 -2.65
CA LEU A 20 13.71 -17.89 -3.31
C LEU A 20 12.51 -17.85 -2.36
N GLY A 21 11.49 -17.05 -2.71
CA GLY A 21 10.28 -16.88 -1.91
C GLY A 21 10.43 -15.96 -0.69
N ASP A 22 11.61 -15.35 -0.48
CA ASP A 22 11.83 -14.37 0.59
C ASP A 22 12.00 -12.98 -0.02
N GLN A 23 10.93 -12.19 0.04
CA GLN A 23 10.93 -10.79 -0.37
C GLN A 23 10.98 -9.87 0.83
N ARG A 24 11.96 -8.97 0.85
CA ARG A 24 12.16 -8.04 1.96
C ARG A 24 12.19 -6.60 1.48
N THR A 25 11.77 -5.69 2.36
CA THR A 25 11.79 -4.25 2.08
C THR A 25 13.14 -3.63 2.44
N ARG A 26 13.61 -2.73 1.58
CA ARG A 26 14.74 -1.82 1.77
C ARG A 26 14.30 -0.38 1.48
N VAL A 27 15.10 0.58 1.96
CA VAL A 27 14.95 2.00 1.63
C VAL A 27 16.02 2.40 0.62
N ALA A 28 15.62 3.16 -0.40
CA ALA A 28 16.54 3.86 -1.28
C ALA A 28 16.25 5.35 -1.31
N VAL A 29 17.30 6.15 -1.43
CA VAL A 29 17.19 7.62 -1.45
C VAL A 29 17.76 8.21 -2.73
N SER A 30 17.20 9.33 -3.16
CA SER A 30 17.66 10.08 -4.34
C SER A 30 17.48 11.57 -4.12
N THR A 31 18.39 12.39 -4.64
CA THR A 31 18.28 13.86 -4.63
C THR A 31 17.83 14.43 -5.98
N ASP A 32 17.72 13.60 -7.02
CA ASP A 32 17.37 14.01 -8.38
C ASP A 32 16.16 13.24 -8.95
N GLY A 33 15.64 12.27 -8.21
CA GLY A 33 14.51 11.43 -8.62
C GLY A 33 14.84 10.40 -9.69
N ILE A 34 16.12 10.26 -10.08
CA ILE A 34 16.57 9.35 -11.13
C ILE A 34 17.57 8.34 -10.55
N HIS A 35 18.58 8.81 -9.82
CA HIS A 35 19.63 7.97 -9.28
C HIS A 35 19.34 7.64 -7.81
N PHE A 36 18.91 6.40 -7.57
CA PHE A 36 18.60 5.89 -6.24
C PHE A 36 19.76 5.09 -5.64
N ARG A 37 20.02 5.30 -4.35
CA ARG A 37 21.00 4.53 -3.56
C ARG A 37 20.27 3.80 -2.43
N ALA A 38 20.27 2.48 -2.49
CA ALA A 38 19.68 1.63 -1.47
C ALA A 38 20.56 1.58 -0.20
N THR A 39 19.93 1.58 0.96
CA THR A 39 20.58 1.34 2.25
C THR A 39 20.83 -0.16 2.45
N PRO A 40 21.84 -0.54 3.24
CA PRO A 40 22.16 -1.95 3.47
C PRO A 40 21.17 -2.64 4.40
N GLU A 41 20.45 -1.89 5.25
CA GLU A 41 19.47 -2.42 6.19
C GLU A 41 18.27 -3.02 5.45
N THR A 42 17.86 -4.20 5.90
CA THR A 42 16.61 -4.84 5.50
C THR A 42 15.60 -4.63 6.63
N HIS A 43 14.40 -4.16 6.29
CA HIS A 43 13.36 -3.85 7.27
C HIS A 43 12.41 -5.04 7.43
N GLY A 44 11.13 -4.88 7.10
CA GLY A 44 10.11 -5.93 7.21
C GLY A 44 9.84 -6.67 5.90
N PRO A 45 8.67 -7.35 5.82
CA PRO A 45 8.17 -8.01 4.62
C PRO A 45 8.02 -7.04 3.43
N SER A 46 7.71 -7.59 2.26
CA SER A 46 7.42 -6.83 1.04
C SER A 46 6.24 -5.85 1.17
N TYR A 47 6.20 -4.87 0.26
CA TYR A 47 5.10 -3.90 0.10
C TYR A 47 4.87 -2.94 1.27
N PHE A 48 5.94 -2.35 1.82
CA PHE A 48 5.79 -1.25 2.77
C PHE A 48 5.04 -0.06 2.14
N ARG A 49 3.98 0.38 2.82
CA ARG A 49 3.29 1.65 2.61
C ARG A 49 3.41 2.49 3.86
N CYS A 50 4.25 3.52 3.78
CA CYS A 50 4.60 4.33 4.93
C CYS A 50 3.70 5.56 5.06
N PHE A 51 3.49 6.02 6.29
CA PHE A 51 2.74 7.23 6.60
C PHE A 51 3.23 7.86 7.91
N ARG A 52 2.94 9.15 8.09
CA ARG A 52 3.27 9.90 9.30
C ARG A 52 2.06 9.98 10.21
N HIS A 53 2.26 9.72 11.50
CA HIS A 53 1.23 9.93 12.52
C HIS A 53 1.87 10.16 13.89
N ASP A 54 1.35 11.12 14.66
CA ASP A 54 1.77 11.42 16.05
C ASP A 54 3.30 11.43 16.28
N GLY A 55 4.04 12.13 15.40
CA GLY A 55 5.50 12.25 15.51
C GLY A 55 6.31 11.03 15.05
N TRP A 56 5.67 9.92 14.69
CA TRP A 56 6.30 8.70 14.21
C TRP A 56 6.09 8.47 12.71
N TRP A 57 6.97 7.65 12.15
CA TRP A 57 6.71 6.96 10.89
C TRP A 57 6.10 5.60 11.17
N TYR A 58 5.06 5.26 10.43
CA TYR A 58 4.46 3.93 10.44
C TYR A 58 4.58 3.33 9.04
N ALA A 59 4.53 2.01 8.96
CA ALA A 59 4.45 1.27 7.72
C ALA A 59 3.40 0.15 7.84
N LEU A 60 2.57 0.01 6.81
CA LEU A 60 1.74 -1.16 6.59
C LEU A 60 2.44 -2.05 5.56
N ALA A 61 2.65 -3.32 5.88
CA ALA A 61 3.27 -4.30 4.99
C ALA A 61 2.34 -5.49 4.75
N MET A 62 2.54 -6.19 3.63
CA MET A 62 1.79 -7.42 3.35
C MET A 62 2.22 -8.55 4.31
N PRO A 63 1.30 -9.36 4.88
CA PRO A 63 -0.17 -9.24 4.82
C PRO A 63 -0.72 -8.58 6.10
N GLY A 64 -0.89 -7.25 6.09
CA GLY A 64 -1.59 -6.54 7.16
C GLY A 64 -0.78 -6.16 8.39
N ARG A 65 0.55 -6.22 8.31
CA ARG A 65 1.44 -6.01 9.45
C ARG A 65 1.87 -4.56 9.59
N PHE A 66 1.75 -4.02 10.78
CA PHE A 66 2.18 -2.66 11.09
C PHE A 66 3.58 -2.64 11.68
N PHE A 67 4.33 -1.62 11.30
CA PHE A 67 5.65 -1.30 11.83
C PHE A 67 5.70 0.18 12.19
N ARG A 68 6.62 0.59 13.06
CA ARG A 68 6.94 2.00 13.27
C ARG A 68 8.43 2.28 13.33
N SER A 69 8.82 3.49 12.99
CA SER A 69 10.20 3.98 13.04
C SER A 69 10.22 5.45 13.45
N ARG A 70 11.31 5.88 14.09
CA ARG A 70 11.51 7.29 14.44
C ARG A 70 11.78 8.17 13.22
N ASP A 71 12.55 7.66 12.27
CA ASP A 71 13.01 8.43 11.11
C ASP A 71 12.39 7.94 9.78
N GLY A 72 11.68 6.81 9.81
CA GLY A 72 11.06 6.21 8.65
C GLY A 72 12.07 5.54 7.71
N ARG A 73 13.33 5.44 8.09
CA ARG A 73 14.42 4.94 7.23
C ARG A 73 15.16 3.76 7.84
N THR A 74 15.20 3.69 9.17
CA THR A 74 15.93 2.68 9.91
C THR A 74 15.12 2.20 11.12
N GLY A 75 15.49 1.05 11.67
CA GLY A 75 15.03 0.61 12.99
C GLY A 75 13.52 0.47 13.08
N PHE A 76 12.88 -0.04 12.03
CA PHE A 76 11.45 -0.35 12.06
C PHE A 76 11.19 -1.48 13.07
N GLU A 77 10.33 -1.21 14.05
CA GLU A 77 9.84 -2.21 15.00
C GLU A 77 8.47 -2.73 14.57
N GLU A 78 8.30 -4.06 14.64
CA GLU A 78 7.04 -4.75 14.31
C GLU A 78 6.02 -4.58 15.44
N GLY A 79 4.74 -4.42 15.05
CA GLY A 79 3.62 -4.26 15.97
C GLY A 79 2.45 -5.17 15.61
N LEU A 80 1.26 -4.58 15.59
CA LEU A 80 0.01 -5.31 15.36
C LEU A 80 -0.10 -5.83 13.92
N THR A 81 -0.83 -6.94 13.77
CA THR A 81 -1.36 -7.37 12.47
C THR A 81 -2.86 -7.16 12.51
N LEU A 82 -3.38 -6.28 11.65
CA LEU A 82 -4.81 -5.95 11.65
C LEU A 82 -5.57 -6.59 10.49
N PHE A 83 -4.90 -6.97 9.39
CA PHE A 83 -5.57 -7.61 8.26
C PHE A 83 -5.27 -9.10 8.22
N GLY A 84 -6.17 -9.85 7.57
CA GLY A 84 -6.00 -11.28 7.34
C GLY A 84 -4.83 -11.61 6.38
N PRO A 85 -4.43 -12.90 6.33
CA PRO A 85 -3.32 -13.37 5.49
C PRO A 85 -3.56 -13.13 3.98
N ASP A 86 -4.81 -12.91 3.60
CA ASP A 86 -5.22 -12.70 2.20
C ASP A 86 -5.05 -11.27 1.71
N MET A 87 -4.75 -10.31 2.60
CA MET A 87 -4.35 -8.97 2.17
C MET A 87 -3.13 -9.04 1.26
N ARG A 88 -3.18 -8.32 0.14
CA ARG A 88 -2.12 -8.26 -0.85
C ARG A 88 -1.56 -6.85 -0.90
N HIS A 89 -1.84 -6.13 -1.98
CA HIS A 89 -1.33 -4.79 -2.20
C HIS A 89 -2.16 -3.77 -1.44
N SER A 90 -1.54 -2.66 -1.05
CA SER A 90 -2.23 -1.59 -0.35
C SER A 90 -1.74 -0.20 -0.71
N ALA A 91 -2.51 0.81 -0.35
CA ALA A 91 -2.15 2.21 -0.25
C ALA A 91 -2.87 2.79 0.97
N VAL A 92 -2.29 3.82 1.58
CA VAL A 92 -2.81 4.36 2.85
C VAL A 92 -2.80 5.88 2.85
N ARG A 93 -3.79 6.48 3.50
CA ARG A 93 -3.79 7.90 3.85
C ARG A 93 -4.37 8.10 5.24
N VAL A 94 -3.82 9.08 5.96
CA VAL A 94 -4.35 9.51 7.26
C VAL A 94 -5.43 10.56 7.02
N VAL A 95 -6.56 10.41 7.69
CA VAL A 95 -7.72 11.33 7.63
C VAL A 95 -8.23 11.62 9.03
N GLU A 96 -9.01 12.70 9.18
CA GLU A 96 -9.75 12.96 10.42
C GLU A 96 -11.11 12.25 10.37
N GLY A 97 -11.34 11.36 11.33
CA GLY A 97 -12.57 10.59 11.47
C GLY A 97 -13.55 11.21 12.47
N ALA A 98 -14.64 10.50 12.75
CA ALA A 98 -15.66 10.99 13.69
C ALA A 98 -15.19 11.00 15.15
N THR A 99 -14.22 10.14 15.48
CA THR A 99 -13.71 9.93 16.85
C THR A 99 -12.20 10.17 16.97
N GLY A 100 -11.60 10.90 16.03
CA GLY A 100 -10.17 11.17 15.95
C GLY A 100 -9.55 10.67 14.65
N ALA A 101 -8.22 10.63 14.59
CA ALA A 101 -7.48 10.22 13.41
C ALA A 101 -7.78 8.78 12.98
N GLU A 102 -8.03 8.60 11.69
CA GLU A 102 -8.24 7.32 11.03
C GLU A 102 -7.21 7.11 9.92
N LEU A 103 -6.89 5.84 9.64
CA LEU A 103 -6.16 5.43 8.46
C LEU A 103 -7.15 4.81 7.48
N GLU A 104 -7.29 5.43 6.31
CA GLU A 104 -7.92 4.75 5.19
C GLU A 104 -6.90 3.86 4.49
N VAL A 105 -7.25 2.59 4.34
CA VAL A 105 -6.42 1.57 3.69
C VAL A 105 -7.16 1.11 2.45
N PHE A 106 -6.63 1.42 1.27
CA PHE A 106 -7.08 0.88 -0.01
C PHE A 106 -6.26 -0.38 -0.29
N TRP A 107 -6.90 -1.52 -0.52
CA TRP A 107 -6.19 -2.80 -0.61
C TRP A 107 -6.91 -3.82 -1.47
N THR A 108 -6.21 -4.88 -1.83
CA THR A 108 -6.78 -6.01 -2.58
C THR A 108 -6.61 -7.32 -1.82
N ARG A 109 -7.48 -8.29 -2.08
CA ARG A 109 -7.55 -9.56 -1.35
C ARG A 109 -7.39 -10.74 -2.28
N VAL A 110 -6.40 -11.59 -1.99
CA VAL A 110 -6.20 -12.84 -2.73
C VAL A 110 -7.38 -13.79 -2.51
N GLY A 111 -7.81 -14.46 -3.57
CA GLY A 111 -8.93 -15.39 -3.57
C GLY A 111 -10.28 -14.75 -3.88
N ASP A 112 -10.35 -13.43 -3.99
CA ASP A 112 -11.54 -12.76 -4.49
C ASP A 112 -11.70 -12.97 -6.01
N ALA A 113 -12.95 -12.95 -6.49
CA ALA A 113 -13.34 -13.12 -7.90
C ALA A 113 -14.42 -12.08 -8.28
N PRO A 114 -14.09 -10.99 -9.00
CA PRO A 114 -12.73 -10.59 -9.34
C PRO A 114 -11.95 -10.10 -8.11
N GLU A 115 -10.62 -10.15 -8.16
CA GLU A 115 -9.82 -9.37 -7.22
C GLU A 115 -10.02 -7.88 -7.53
N ARG A 116 -10.34 -7.10 -6.51
CA ARG A 116 -10.86 -5.74 -6.64
C ARG A 116 -10.32 -4.86 -5.53
N ILE A 117 -10.45 -3.54 -5.67
CA ILE A 117 -9.97 -2.59 -4.68
C ILE A 117 -11.03 -2.41 -3.60
N LEU A 118 -10.64 -2.71 -2.37
CA LEU A 118 -11.40 -2.50 -1.15
C LEU A 118 -10.85 -1.29 -0.40
N ARG A 119 -11.66 -0.67 0.44
CA ARG A 119 -11.25 0.31 1.43
C ARG A 119 -11.69 -0.13 2.82
N SER A 120 -10.71 -0.32 3.71
CA SER A 120 -10.93 -0.43 5.15
C SER A 120 -10.59 0.89 5.83
N ARG A 121 -11.12 1.08 7.04
CA ARG A 121 -10.74 2.18 7.94
C ARG A 121 -10.15 1.58 9.20
N VAL A 122 -9.14 2.22 9.75
CA VAL A 122 -8.50 1.82 11.02
C VAL A 122 -8.48 3.03 11.93
N SER A 123 -8.93 2.88 13.18
CA SER A 123 -8.71 3.89 14.21
C SER A 123 -7.23 3.90 14.53
N ILE A 124 -6.58 5.05 14.31
CA ILE A 124 -5.18 5.26 14.68
C ILE A 124 -5.03 6.22 15.87
N ALA A 125 -6.13 6.51 16.56
CA ALA A 125 -6.12 7.37 17.73
C ALA A 125 -5.49 6.67 18.95
N GLY A 126 -4.60 7.38 19.66
CA GLY A 126 -3.98 6.90 20.88
C GLY A 126 -2.87 5.87 20.65
N PRO A 127 -2.54 5.03 21.65
CA PRO A 127 -1.44 4.08 21.56
C PRO A 127 -1.60 3.10 20.40
N TRP A 128 -0.57 2.95 19.57
CA TRP A 128 -0.62 2.09 18.37
C TRP A 128 -0.88 0.61 18.65
N GLU A 129 -0.60 0.14 19.87
CA GLU A 129 -0.93 -1.22 20.32
C GLU A 129 -2.45 -1.44 20.50
N ARG A 130 -3.25 -0.37 20.39
CA ARG A 130 -4.72 -0.38 20.52
C ARG A 130 -5.44 0.00 19.23
N TRP A 131 -4.73 0.21 18.13
CA TRP A 131 -5.36 0.47 16.84
C TRP A 131 -6.25 -0.71 16.42
N CYS A 132 -7.35 -0.40 15.73
CA CYS A 132 -8.34 -1.40 15.36
C CYS A 132 -9.08 -1.03 14.08
N GLU A 133 -9.53 -2.04 13.33
CA GLU A 133 -10.40 -1.84 12.16
C GLU A 133 -11.76 -1.25 12.56
N ILE A 134 -12.30 -0.38 11.72
CA ILE A 134 -13.60 0.29 11.89
C ILE A 134 -14.57 -0.23 10.83
N GLY A 135 -15.42 -1.17 11.25
CA GLY A 135 -16.44 -1.78 10.40
C GLY A 135 -15.87 -2.67 9.30
N GLU A 136 -16.73 -3.06 8.36
CA GLU A 136 -16.36 -3.93 7.24
C GLU A 136 -15.70 -3.15 6.09
N PRO A 137 -14.80 -3.77 5.31
CA PRO A 137 -14.27 -3.17 4.09
C PRO A 137 -15.39 -2.88 3.10
N VAL A 138 -15.31 -1.73 2.44
CA VAL A 138 -16.20 -1.37 1.33
C VAL A 138 -15.49 -1.56 0.00
N GLU A 139 -16.22 -1.93 -1.05
CA GLU A 139 -15.68 -1.96 -2.40
C GLU A 139 -15.54 -0.54 -2.96
N VAL A 140 -14.42 -0.27 -3.63
CA VAL A 140 -14.10 1.02 -4.25
C VAL A 140 -14.14 0.91 -5.77
N LEU A 141 -13.43 -0.07 -6.33
CA LEU A 141 -13.35 -0.32 -7.76
C LEU A 141 -13.29 -1.82 -8.04
N ARG A 142 -13.87 -2.23 -9.17
CA ARG A 142 -13.74 -3.56 -9.78
C ARG A 142 -13.45 -3.39 -11.28
N PRO A 143 -12.94 -4.41 -11.99
CA PRO A 143 -12.80 -4.33 -13.43
C PRO A 143 -14.17 -4.11 -14.11
N GLU A 144 -14.29 -3.06 -14.92
CA GLU A 144 -15.49 -2.73 -15.70
C GLU A 144 -15.18 -2.57 -17.20
N HIS A 145 -13.92 -2.29 -17.55
CA HIS A 145 -13.49 -2.11 -18.93
C HIS A 145 -12.61 -3.25 -19.44
N ALA A 146 -12.58 -3.44 -20.76
CA ALA A 146 -11.74 -4.46 -21.41
C ALA A 146 -10.24 -4.32 -21.03
N HIS A 147 -9.73 -3.08 -20.95
CA HIS A 147 -8.35 -2.82 -20.53
C HIS A 147 -8.10 -3.10 -19.04
N GLU A 148 -9.16 -3.23 -18.23
CA GLU A 148 -9.10 -3.65 -16.83
C GLU A 148 -9.11 -5.18 -16.67
N GLY A 149 -9.31 -5.92 -17.76
CA GLY A 149 -9.50 -7.36 -17.76
C GLY A 149 -10.94 -7.78 -17.49
N ALA A 150 -11.93 -6.89 -17.66
CA ALA A 150 -13.34 -7.21 -17.40
C ALA A 150 -13.90 -8.34 -18.28
N ASP A 151 -13.33 -8.53 -19.48
CA ASP A 151 -13.70 -9.59 -20.42
C ASP A 151 -13.06 -10.95 -20.06
N GLU A 152 -12.08 -10.96 -19.16
CA GLU A 152 -11.39 -12.18 -18.73
C GLU A 152 -12.23 -12.98 -17.73
N PRO A 153 -11.98 -14.30 -17.57
CA PRO A 153 -12.71 -15.13 -16.63
C PRO A 153 -12.71 -14.57 -15.19
N CYS A 154 -13.90 -14.43 -14.61
CA CYS A 154 -14.07 -14.06 -13.22
C CYS A 154 -13.82 -15.28 -12.31
N VAL A 155 -12.56 -15.51 -11.98
CA VAL A 155 -12.10 -16.62 -11.13
C VAL A 155 -11.30 -16.10 -9.92
N PRO A 156 -11.26 -16.85 -8.81
CA PRO A 156 -10.48 -16.48 -7.64
C PRO A 156 -9.02 -16.21 -7.98
N SER A 157 -8.49 -15.08 -7.49
CA SER A 157 -7.08 -14.78 -7.69
C SER A 157 -6.16 -15.70 -6.88
N ILE A 158 -4.97 -15.94 -7.40
CA ILE A 158 -3.93 -16.78 -6.77
C ILE A 158 -2.76 -15.89 -6.36
N ARG A 159 -2.12 -16.23 -5.24
CA ARG A 159 -0.89 -15.56 -4.79
C ARG A 159 0.23 -15.83 -5.81
N GLY A 160 0.87 -14.77 -6.29
CA GLY A 160 1.97 -14.87 -7.26
C GLY A 160 1.88 -13.84 -8.36
N ALA A 161 2.90 -13.85 -9.21
CA ALA A 161 2.93 -13.11 -10.47
C ALA A 161 1.89 -13.67 -11.43
N VAL A 162 1.39 -12.80 -12.31
CA VAL A 162 0.51 -13.17 -13.42
C VAL A 162 1.05 -12.49 -14.67
N ASP A 163 1.36 -13.28 -15.69
CA ASP A 163 1.98 -12.79 -16.93
C ASP A 163 0.96 -12.65 -18.08
N GLU A 164 -0.32 -12.85 -17.77
CA GLU A 164 -1.44 -12.78 -18.71
C GLU A 164 -2.54 -11.85 -18.17
N PRO A 165 -3.35 -11.24 -19.06
CA PRO A 165 -4.51 -10.47 -18.64
C PRO A 165 -5.47 -11.33 -17.80
N VAL A 166 -5.93 -10.79 -16.68
CA VAL A 166 -6.90 -11.43 -15.78
C VAL A 166 -7.89 -10.42 -15.22
N ASN A 167 -9.08 -10.86 -14.83
CA ASN A 167 -10.14 -10.02 -14.25
C ASN A 167 -9.81 -9.62 -12.81
N GLN A 168 -8.77 -8.81 -12.62
CA GLN A 168 -8.17 -8.49 -11.32
C GLN A 168 -7.55 -7.09 -11.33
N LEU A 169 -8.00 -6.22 -10.42
CA LEU A 169 -7.31 -4.97 -10.09
C LEU A 169 -6.31 -5.20 -8.96
N ARG A 170 -5.14 -4.58 -9.02
CA ARG A 170 -4.03 -4.77 -8.07
C ARG A 170 -3.31 -3.45 -7.75
N ASP A 171 -2.34 -3.49 -6.85
CA ASP A 171 -1.38 -2.40 -6.61
C ASP A 171 -1.95 -0.98 -6.54
N PRO A 172 -2.90 -0.69 -5.62
CA PRO A 172 -3.38 0.67 -5.43
C PRO A 172 -2.24 1.59 -4.97
N CYS A 173 -2.31 2.86 -5.38
CA CYS A 173 -1.42 3.94 -4.99
C CYS A 173 -2.20 5.26 -4.94
N LEU A 174 -2.09 5.99 -3.82
CA LEU A 174 -2.77 7.26 -3.64
C LEU A 174 -1.85 8.43 -3.99
N PHE A 175 -2.41 9.43 -4.65
CA PHE A 175 -1.79 10.72 -4.91
C PHE A 175 -2.75 11.84 -4.52
N CYS A 176 -2.27 12.83 -3.77
CA CYS A 176 -3.00 14.05 -3.47
C CYS A 176 -2.37 15.17 -4.29
N ASP A 177 -3.14 15.79 -5.16
CA ASP A 177 -2.69 16.93 -5.95
C ASP A 177 -2.44 18.12 -5.00
N PRO A 178 -1.21 18.66 -4.95
CA PRO A 178 -0.89 19.77 -4.05
C PRO A 178 -1.57 21.09 -4.43
N ASP A 179 -2.05 21.24 -5.67
CA ASP A 179 -2.63 22.51 -6.14
C ASP A 179 -4.08 22.69 -5.67
N ASP A 180 -4.87 21.61 -5.65
CA ASP A 180 -6.30 21.66 -5.27
C ASP A 180 -6.71 20.67 -4.15
N GLY A 181 -5.80 19.79 -3.71
CA GLY A 181 -6.08 18.79 -2.69
C GLY A 181 -6.90 17.59 -3.18
N THR A 182 -7.10 17.46 -4.50
CA THR A 182 -7.82 16.35 -5.10
C THR A 182 -7.06 15.04 -4.92
N TRP A 183 -7.77 13.98 -4.54
CA TRP A 183 -7.18 12.65 -4.43
C TRP A 183 -7.42 11.81 -5.67
N TRP A 184 -6.34 11.18 -6.11
CA TRP A 184 -6.31 10.25 -7.23
C TRP A 184 -5.86 8.87 -6.74
N LEU A 185 -6.50 7.84 -7.26
CA LEU A 185 -6.14 6.44 -7.05
C LEU A 185 -5.58 5.86 -8.33
N PHE A 186 -4.27 5.63 -8.35
CA PHE A 186 -3.62 4.82 -9.36
C PHE A 186 -3.73 3.34 -8.98
N TYR A 187 -3.86 2.46 -9.97
CA TYR A 187 -3.98 1.02 -9.74
C TYR A 187 -3.52 0.22 -10.95
N ALA A 188 -3.08 -1.01 -10.70
CA ALA A 188 -2.76 -1.97 -11.74
C ALA A 188 -4.03 -2.63 -12.30
N VAL A 189 -4.05 -2.79 -13.62
CA VAL A 189 -5.18 -3.32 -14.38
C VAL A 189 -4.84 -4.65 -15.04
N ALA A 190 -5.88 -5.46 -15.29
CA ALA A 190 -5.77 -6.75 -15.95
C ALA A 190 -4.66 -7.64 -15.31
N GLY A 191 -4.67 -7.76 -13.98
CA GLY A 191 -3.55 -8.29 -13.22
C GLY A 191 -2.49 -7.21 -12.96
N GLU A 192 -1.37 -7.31 -13.67
CA GLU A 192 -0.23 -6.38 -13.56
C GLU A 192 0.19 -5.87 -14.96
N SER A 193 -0.78 -5.80 -15.89
CA SER A 193 -0.55 -5.55 -17.34
C SER A 193 -0.58 -4.07 -17.74
N GLY A 194 -0.96 -3.18 -16.84
CA GLY A 194 -1.04 -1.74 -17.09
C GLY A 194 -1.34 -0.94 -15.83
N ILE A 195 -1.39 0.38 -15.96
CA ILE A 195 -1.73 1.31 -14.87
C ILE A 195 -2.88 2.19 -15.32
N ALA A 196 -3.93 2.28 -14.50
CA ALA A 196 -5.04 3.21 -14.65
C ALA A 196 -5.10 4.19 -13.48
N VAL A 197 -5.95 5.21 -13.60
CA VAL A 197 -6.18 6.22 -12.56
C VAL A 197 -7.66 6.54 -12.46
N ALA A 198 -8.15 6.67 -11.23
CA ALA A 198 -9.50 7.10 -10.91
C ALA A 198 -9.45 8.31 -9.95
N HIS A 199 -10.47 9.17 -10.06
CA HIS A 199 -10.72 10.22 -9.07
C HIS A 199 -11.40 9.62 -7.84
N LEU A 200 -10.99 10.01 -6.63
CA LEU A 200 -11.56 9.54 -5.35
C LEU A 200 -12.61 10.48 -4.75
#